data_AF-A0A852TXC5-F1
#
_entry.id   AF-A0A852TXC5-F1
#
_cell.length_a   1.000
_cell.length_b   1.000
_cell.length_c   1.000
_cell.angle_alpha   90.00
_cell.angle_beta   90.00
_cell.angle_gamma   90.00
#
_symmetry.space_group_name_H-M   'P 1'
#
loop_
_entity.id
_entity.type
_entity.pdbx_description
1 polymer ?
#
loop_
_entity_poly.entity_id
_entity_poly.type
_entity_poly.pdbx_seq_one_letter_code
_entity_poly.pdbx_strand_id
1 'polypeptide(L)'
;MTAFAPVDYALAALRRGWSVFPITPGAKQPPLVRDWNNAATREPEQVRAWWEQWPEANYGIATGPSGLVVIDLDTPKPGRARPPAWDQPGITDGADVLAALAEDAGQRSPLAGTPYALRHTCVSTWLNAGVSETLVARWAGHSVAVLKKIYAKCLVGEEERAKQQIEEALRRG
;
A
#
# COMPACT_ATOMS: atom_id res chain seq x y z
N MET A 1 19.32 5.10 14.24
CA MET A 1 18.18 5.33 13.32
C MET A 1 16.98 4.59 13.89
N THR A 2 16.02 5.32 14.45
CA THR A 2 14.76 4.76 14.95
C THR A 2 13.93 4.26 13.77
N ALA A 3 13.39 3.05 13.86
CA ALA A 3 12.45 2.53 12.86
C ALA A 3 11.21 3.45 12.80
N PHE A 4 10.63 3.65 11.62
CA PHE A 4 9.38 4.39 11.45
C PHE A 4 8.29 3.77 12.35
N ALA A 5 7.70 4.57 13.23
CA ALA A 5 6.63 4.13 14.12
C ALA A 5 5.27 4.14 13.39
N PRO A 6 4.27 3.34 13.83
CA PRO A 6 2.94 3.33 13.22
C PRO A 6 2.30 4.73 13.08
N VAL A 7 2.54 5.63 14.05
CA VAL A 7 2.09 7.02 14.03
C VAL A 7 2.63 7.83 12.84
N ASP A 8 3.85 7.53 12.38
CA ASP A 8 4.48 8.28 11.30
C ASP A 8 3.75 8.05 9.96
N TYR A 9 3.18 6.85 9.76
CA TYR A 9 2.34 6.54 8.60
C TYR A 9 1.00 7.26 8.66
N ALA A 10 0.37 7.28 9.84
CA ALA A 10 -0.87 8.03 10.05
C ALA A 10 -0.67 9.52 9.75
N LEU A 11 0.40 10.13 10.27
CA LEU A 11 0.78 11.52 9.97
C LEU A 11 1.10 11.76 8.49
N ALA A 12 1.65 10.76 7.79
CA ALA A 12 1.91 10.84 6.35
C ALA A 12 0.62 10.80 5.50
N ALA A 13 -0.44 10.15 5.99
CA ALA A 13 -1.76 10.20 5.35
C ALA A 13 -2.40 11.58 5.50
N LEU A 14 -2.22 12.26 6.65
CA LEU A 14 -2.75 13.61 6.86
C LEU A 14 -2.22 14.61 5.82
N ARG A 15 -0.93 14.52 5.47
CA ARG A 15 -0.30 15.36 4.43
C ARG A 15 -0.92 15.20 3.03
N ARG A 16 -1.69 14.12 2.82
CA ARG A 16 -2.45 13.86 1.58
C ARG A 16 -3.90 14.33 1.67
N GLY A 17 -4.28 14.98 2.78
CA GLY A 17 -5.66 15.37 3.04
C GLY A 17 -6.55 14.16 3.36
N TRP A 18 -6.02 13.11 3.99
CA TRP A 18 -6.80 11.93 4.34
C TRP A 18 -7.09 11.87 5.83
N SER A 19 -8.36 11.61 6.17
CA SER A 19 -8.81 11.44 7.55
C SER A 19 -8.47 10.04 8.04
N VAL A 20 -7.83 9.94 9.21
CA VAL A 20 -7.39 8.67 9.79
C VAL A 20 -8.06 8.37 11.12
N PHE A 21 -8.02 7.10 11.52
CA PHE A 21 -8.48 6.62 12.83
C PHE A 21 -7.65 5.40 13.27
N PRO A 22 -7.50 5.13 14.57
CA PRO A 22 -6.72 4.02 15.08
C PRO A 22 -7.49 2.69 15.03
N ILE A 23 -6.78 1.61 14.72
CA ILE A 23 -7.30 0.23 14.61
C ILE A 23 -6.51 -0.68 15.55
N THR A 24 -7.18 -1.74 16.05
CA THR A 24 -6.56 -2.79 16.85
C THR A 24 -5.20 -3.24 16.28
N PRO A 25 -4.14 -3.30 17.11
CA PRO A 25 -2.81 -3.75 16.69
C PRO A 25 -2.84 -5.09 15.96
N GLY A 26 -2.10 -5.21 14.85
CA GLY A 26 -1.99 -6.44 14.07
C GLY A 26 -3.28 -6.90 13.36
N ALA A 27 -4.37 -6.13 13.45
CA ALA A 27 -5.66 -6.45 12.86
C ALA A 27 -6.15 -5.35 11.91
N LYS A 28 -7.16 -5.68 11.10
CA LYS A 28 -7.90 -4.72 10.25
C LYS A 28 -9.15 -4.16 10.95
N GLN A 29 -9.53 -4.73 12.09
CA GLN A 29 -10.72 -4.41 12.87
C GLN A 29 -10.58 -4.99 14.29
N PRO A 30 -11.31 -4.47 15.29
CA PRO A 30 -12.14 -3.26 15.23
C PRO A 30 -11.32 -1.94 15.30
N PRO A 31 -11.94 -0.79 14.98
CA PRO A 31 -11.41 0.52 15.35
C PRO A 31 -11.33 0.69 16.87
N LEU A 32 -10.33 1.42 17.37
CA LEU A 32 -10.17 1.70 18.80
C LEU A 32 -11.04 2.85 19.30
N VAL A 33 -11.58 3.65 18.38
CA VAL A 33 -12.52 4.74 18.67
C VAL A 33 -13.95 4.33 18.32
N ARG A 34 -14.91 4.82 19.10
CA ARG A 34 -16.35 4.69 18.80
C ARG A 34 -16.72 5.60 17.62
N ASP A 35 -17.72 5.19 16.85
CA ASP A 35 -18.21 5.94 15.68
C ASP A 35 -17.07 6.45 14.78
N TRP A 36 -16.17 5.51 14.46
CA TRP A 36 -14.87 5.77 13.83
C TRP A 36 -14.95 6.60 12.55
N ASN A 37 -16.06 6.51 11.80
CA ASN A 37 -16.21 7.23 10.55
C ASN A 37 -16.35 8.74 10.78
N ASN A 38 -17.06 9.13 11.84
CA ASN A 38 -17.20 10.54 12.25
C ASN A 38 -15.99 11.00 13.09
N ALA A 39 -15.41 10.10 13.89
CA ALA A 39 -14.23 10.41 14.70
C ALA A 39 -12.95 10.55 13.87
N ALA A 40 -12.90 10.02 12.64
CA ALA A 40 -11.74 10.10 11.78
C ALA A 40 -11.35 11.55 11.50
N THR A 41 -10.06 11.86 11.67
CA THR A 41 -9.58 13.25 11.73
C THR A 41 -8.38 13.48 10.81
N ARG A 42 -8.19 14.75 10.45
CA ARG A 42 -6.98 15.25 9.79
C ARG A 42 -6.09 16.07 10.72
N GLU A 43 -6.48 16.20 11.99
CA GLU A 43 -5.77 17.02 12.97
C GLU A 43 -4.54 16.26 13.52
N PRO A 44 -3.31 16.75 13.30
CA PRO A 44 -2.10 16.05 13.72
C PRO A 44 -2.02 15.84 15.23
N GLU A 45 -2.53 16.79 16.01
CA GLU A 45 -2.55 16.71 17.48
C GLU A 45 -3.40 15.55 17.97
N GLN A 46 -4.61 15.38 17.40
CA GLN A 46 -5.49 14.26 17.74
C GLN A 46 -4.88 12.91 17.35
N VAL A 47 -4.21 12.83 16.20
CA VAL A 47 -3.51 11.61 15.77
C VAL A 47 -2.36 11.26 16.72
N ARG A 48 -1.58 12.26 17.17
CA ARG A 48 -0.53 12.03 18.17
C ARG A 48 -1.11 11.54 19.49
N ALA A 49 -2.17 12.19 19.97
CA ALA A 49 -2.85 11.79 21.21
C ALA A 49 -3.34 10.33 21.18
N TRP A 50 -3.89 9.87 20.04
CA TRP A 50 -4.29 8.46 19.90
C TRP A 50 -3.11 7.49 19.98
N TRP A 51 -1.95 7.83 19.41
CA TRP A 51 -0.76 6.97 19.45
C TRP A 51 0.05 7.11 20.75
N GLU A 52 -0.16 8.17 21.53
CA GLU A 52 0.26 8.20 22.94
C GLU A 52 -0.57 7.20 23.77
N GLN A 53 -1.87 7.11 23.51
CA GLN A 53 -2.76 6.16 24.19
C GLN A 53 -2.60 4.72 23.70
N TRP A 54 -2.38 4.51 22.40
CA TRP A 54 -2.22 3.19 21.77
C TRP A 54 -0.99 3.15 20.86
N PRO A 55 0.22 2.99 21.41
CA PRO A 55 1.48 3.09 20.64
C PRO A 55 1.62 2.07 19.50
N GLU A 56 0.98 0.91 19.64
CA GLU A 56 1.04 -0.20 18.67
C GLU A 56 -0.17 -0.23 17.71
N ALA A 57 -1.07 0.77 17.77
CA ALA A 57 -2.24 0.79 16.92
C ALA A 57 -1.85 0.80 15.44
N ASN A 58 -2.60 0.03 14.64
CA ASN A 58 -2.66 0.23 13.20
C ASN A 58 -3.47 1.50 12.90
N TYR A 59 -3.45 1.97 11.65
CA TYR A 59 -4.29 3.08 11.20
C TYR A 59 -5.21 2.66 10.07
N GLY A 60 -6.42 3.24 10.06
CA GLY A 60 -7.36 3.22 8.94
C GLY A 60 -7.47 4.60 8.29
N ILE A 61 -7.90 4.64 7.04
CA ILE A 61 -8.29 5.87 6.34
C ILE A 61 -9.80 5.85 6.14
N ALA A 62 -10.49 6.88 6.63
CA ALA A 62 -11.92 7.04 6.40
C ALA A 62 -12.13 7.60 4.99
N THR A 63 -12.58 6.76 4.07
CA THR A 63 -12.64 7.06 2.63
C THR A 63 -13.64 8.17 2.30
N GLY A 64 -14.83 8.14 2.89
CA GLY A 64 -15.87 9.16 2.71
C GLY A 64 -15.39 10.57 3.07
N PRO A 65 -14.98 10.84 4.32
CA PRO A 65 -14.39 12.12 4.72
C PRO A 65 -13.14 12.50 3.91
N SER A 66 -12.40 11.52 3.41
CA SER A 66 -11.22 11.73 2.57
C SER A 66 -11.53 12.02 1.10
N GLY A 67 -12.79 11.92 0.67
CA GLY A 67 -13.17 12.06 -0.74
C GLY A 67 -12.55 10.96 -1.62
N LEU A 68 -12.30 9.78 -1.05
CA LEU A 68 -11.66 8.66 -1.73
C LEU A 68 -12.66 7.59 -2.11
N VAL A 69 -12.47 7.02 -3.30
CA VAL A 69 -13.05 5.74 -3.70
C VAL A 69 -11.93 4.70 -3.66
N VAL A 70 -12.20 3.57 -3.01
CA VAL A 70 -11.24 2.45 -2.94
C VAL A 70 -11.77 1.32 -3.81
N ILE A 71 -10.95 0.93 -4.79
CA ILE A 71 -11.21 -0.24 -5.62
C ILE A 71 -10.35 -1.39 -5.08
N ASP A 72 -11.01 -2.46 -4.63
CA ASP A 72 -10.31 -3.61 -4.07
C ASP A 72 -9.98 -4.65 -5.16
N LEU A 73 -8.70 -4.73 -5.52
CA LEU A 73 -8.18 -5.62 -6.57
C LEU A 73 -7.67 -6.93 -5.95
N ASP A 74 -8.56 -7.65 -5.28
CA ASP A 74 -8.21 -8.88 -4.58
C ASP A 74 -8.07 -10.07 -5.53
N THR A 75 -7.10 -10.93 -5.23
CA THR A 75 -7.02 -12.28 -5.80
C THR A 75 -8.03 -13.18 -5.08
N PRO A 76 -8.75 -14.07 -5.78
CA PRO A 76 -9.66 -15.01 -5.15
C PRO A 76 -8.94 -15.89 -4.12
N LYS A 77 -9.57 -16.09 -2.97
CA LYS A 77 -9.10 -17.06 -1.97
C LYS A 77 -9.22 -18.48 -2.53
N PRO A 78 -8.32 -19.42 -2.16
CA PRO A 78 -8.41 -20.81 -2.62
C PRO A 78 -9.80 -21.41 -2.36
N GLY A 79 -10.36 -22.09 -3.35
CA GLY A 79 -11.67 -22.74 -3.25
C GLY A 79 -12.87 -21.79 -3.39
N ARG A 80 -12.67 -20.49 -3.62
CA ARG A 80 -13.77 -19.56 -3.91
C ARG A 80 -14.04 -19.52 -5.42
N ALA A 81 -15.23 -19.95 -5.82
CA ALA A 81 -15.68 -19.83 -7.20
C ALA A 81 -15.82 -18.34 -7.59
N ARG A 82 -15.42 -18.01 -8.82
CA ARG A 82 -15.64 -16.68 -9.39
C ARG A 82 -17.14 -16.48 -9.63
N PRO A 83 -17.67 -15.24 -9.52
CA PRO A 83 -19.03 -14.96 -9.94
C PRO A 83 -19.22 -15.30 -11.43
N PRO A 84 -20.38 -15.85 -11.85
CA PRO A 84 -20.59 -16.30 -13.22
C PRO A 84 -20.29 -15.26 -14.31
N ALA A 85 -20.60 -13.98 -14.04
CA ALA A 85 -20.31 -12.87 -14.97
C ALA A 85 -18.82 -12.68 -15.27
N TRP A 86 -17.94 -13.21 -14.43
CA TRP A 86 -16.48 -13.10 -14.52
C TRP A 86 -15.80 -14.46 -14.66
N ASP A 87 -16.57 -15.53 -14.85
CA ASP A 87 -16.06 -16.89 -15.02
C ASP A 87 -15.65 -17.16 -16.48
N GLN A 88 -14.78 -16.30 -17.00
CA GLN A 88 -14.35 -16.32 -18.40
C GLN A 88 -12.83 -16.44 -18.53
N PRO A 89 -12.30 -16.92 -19.67
CA PRO A 89 -10.86 -16.97 -19.91
C PRO A 89 -10.23 -15.59 -19.78
N GLY A 90 -9.07 -15.51 -19.11
CA GLY A 90 -8.33 -14.25 -18.96
C GLY A 90 -8.69 -13.40 -17.74
N ILE A 91 -9.74 -13.72 -16.98
CA ILE A 91 -10.11 -12.99 -15.75
C ILE A 91 -9.71 -13.78 -14.51
N THR A 92 -8.64 -13.44 -13.81
CA THR A 92 -8.13 -14.26 -12.69
C THR A 92 -8.24 -13.58 -11.33
N ASP A 93 -8.30 -12.25 -11.30
CA ASP A 93 -8.45 -11.46 -10.08
C ASP A 93 -9.18 -10.13 -10.32
N GLY A 94 -9.31 -9.32 -9.26
CA GLY A 94 -9.96 -8.02 -9.34
C GLY A 94 -9.28 -7.02 -10.30
N ALA A 95 -7.98 -7.17 -10.58
CA ALA A 95 -7.27 -6.32 -11.54
C ALA A 95 -7.71 -6.64 -12.97
N ASP A 96 -7.86 -7.92 -13.31
CA ASP A 96 -8.39 -8.33 -14.61
C ASP A 96 -9.85 -7.87 -14.79
N VAL A 97 -10.66 -7.96 -13.73
CA VAL A 97 -12.04 -7.44 -13.74
C VAL A 97 -12.05 -5.92 -14.01
N LEU A 98 -11.20 -5.14 -13.34
CA LEU A 98 -11.12 -3.70 -13.58
C LEU A 98 -10.65 -3.38 -15.01
N ALA A 99 -9.70 -4.16 -15.55
CA ALA A 99 -9.21 -3.99 -16.91
C ALA A 99 -10.32 -4.23 -17.95
N ALA A 100 -11.09 -5.32 -17.79
CA ALA A 100 -12.23 -5.62 -18.66
C ALA A 100 -13.31 -4.53 -18.59
N LEU A 101 -13.67 -4.07 -17.38
CA LEU A 101 -14.63 -2.97 -17.22
C LEU A 101 -14.16 -1.66 -17.86
N ALA A 102 -12.85 -1.36 -17.79
CA ALA A 102 -12.29 -0.19 -18.45
C ALA A 102 -12.39 -0.31 -19.97
N GLU A 103 -12.08 -1.49 -20.53
CA GLU A 103 -12.20 -1.77 -21.97
C GLU A 103 -13.65 -1.65 -22.45
N ASP A 104 -14.61 -2.25 -21.73
CA ASP A 104 -16.06 -2.14 -22.02
C ASP A 104 -16.54 -0.68 -22.00
N ALA A 105 -15.97 0.15 -21.13
CA ALA A 105 -16.25 1.58 -21.04
C ALA A 105 -15.50 2.43 -22.09
N GLY A 106 -14.75 1.81 -23.00
CA GLY A 106 -13.92 2.50 -24.01
C GLY A 106 -12.76 3.28 -23.39
N GLN A 107 -12.34 2.95 -22.17
CA GLN A 107 -11.23 3.58 -21.46
C GLN A 107 -9.98 2.71 -21.53
N ARG A 108 -8.81 3.34 -21.63
CA ARG A 108 -7.56 2.62 -21.35
C ARG A 108 -7.55 2.26 -19.87
N SER A 109 -7.26 0.99 -19.55
CA SER A 109 -7.17 0.56 -18.16
C SER A 109 -6.20 1.48 -17.40
N PRO A 110 -6.62 2.11 -16.29
CA PRO A 110 -5.71 2.92 -15.47
C PRO A 110 -4.57 2.09 -14.86
N LEU A 111 -4.68 0.76 -14.85
CA LEU A 111 -3.62 -0.17 -14.47
C LEU A 111 -2.56 -0.36 -15.57
N ALA A 112 -2.85 0.04 -16.82
CA ALA A 112 -1.92 -0.02 -17.94
C ALA A 112 -0.98 1.21 -18.04
N GLY A 113 -1.27 2.30 -17.32
CA GLY A 113 -0.39 3.48 -17.26
C GLY A 113 0.86 3.24 -16.41
N THR A 114 0.70 2.50 -15.31
CA THR A 114 1.76 1.95 -14.46
C THR A 114 1.15 0.83 -13.60
N PRO A 115 1.75 -0.37 -13.54
CA PRO A 115 1.30 -1.39 -12.61
C PRO A 115 1.34 -0.86 -11.15
N TYR A 116 0.24 -1.05 -10.41
CA TYR A 116 0.15 -1.01 -8.92
C TYR A 116 -0.04 0.32 -8.15
N ALA A 117 -0.79 1.28 -8.68
CA ALA A 117 -0.97 2.62 -8.08
C ALA A 117 -1.47 2.71 -6.61
N LEU A 118 -2.06 1.68 -5.97
CA LEU A 118 -2.79 1.88 -4.68
C LEU A 118 -2.56 0.88 -3.53
N ARG A 119 -1.61 -0.07 -3.60
CA ARG A 119 -1.23 -0.92 -2.44
C ARG A 119 0.25 -0.82 -2.03
N HIS A 120 0.95 0.18 -2.55
CA HIS A 120 2.41 0.16 -2.70
C HIS A 120 3.17 1.27 -1.95
N THR A 121 2.49 2.12 -1.20
CA THR A 121 3.07 3.38 -0.67
C THR A 121 4.15 3.21 0.41
N CYS A 122 4.34 2.00 0.95
CA CYS A 122 5.44 1.72 1.88
C CYS A 122 6.49 0.82 1.25
N VAL A 123 6.13 -0.40 0.84
CA VAL A 123 7.11 -1.40 0.37
C VAL A 123 7.84 -0.93 -0.88
N SER A 124 7.14 -0.59 -1.98
CA SER A 124 7.84 -0.12 -3.18
C SER A 124 8.36 1.30 -3.02
N THR A 125 7.79 2.13 -2.14
CA THR A 125 8.39 3.43 -1.81
C THR A 125 9.73 3.26 -1.09
N TRP A 126 9.88 2.31 -0.16
CA TRP A 126 11.16 2.02 0.49
C TRP A 126 12.16 1.40 -0.48
N LEU A 127 11.72 0.47 -1.33
CA LEU A 127 12.58 -0.10 -2.38
C LEU A 127 13.03 0.98 -3.37
N ASN A 128 12.11 1.83 -3.84
CA ASN A 128 12.41 2.96 -4.71
C ASN A 128 13.16 4.10 -4.00
N ALA A 129 13.26 4.08 -2.66
CA ALA A 129 14.14 4.95 -1.89
C ALA A 129 15.54 4.33 -1.64
N GLY A 130 15.80 3.13 -2.16
CA GLY A 130 17.09 2.43 -2.04
C GLY A 130 17.26 1.64 -0.75
N VAL A 131 16.20 1.41 0.03
CA VAL A 131 16.24 0.56 1.22
C VAL A 131 16.42 -0.90 0.80
N SER A 132 17.32 -1.63 1.46
CA SER A 132 17.59 -3.03 1.11
C SER A 132 16.36 -3.92 1.27
N GLU A 133 16.20 -4.85 0.32
CA GLU A 133 15.06 -5.79 0.29
C GLU A 133 14.90 -6.55 1.61
N THR A 134 16.00 -6.91 2.27
CA THR A 134 15.98 -7.60 3.57
C THR A 134 15.31 -6.77 4.66
N LEU A 135 15.59 -5.46 4.72
CA LEU A 135 14.99 -4.56 5.70
C LEU A 135 13.52 -4.29 5.38
N VAL A 136 13.21 -4.08 4.10
CA VAL A 136 11.83 -3.88 3.63
C VAL A 136 10.99 -5.13 3.92
N ALA A 137 11.50 -6.33 3.63
CA ALA A 137 10.84 -7.60 3.91
C ALA A 137 10.57 -7.77 5.41
N ARG A 138 11.57 -7.48 6.25
CA ARG A 138 11.44 -7.52 7.71
C ARG A 138 10.36 -6.55 8.22
N TRP A 139 10.38 -5.30 7.78
CA TRP A 139 9.40 -4.28 8.20
C TRP A 139 7.99 -4.55 7.66
N ALA A 140 7.89 -5.16 6.48
CA ALA A 140 6.62 -5.56 5.89
C ALA A 140 6.06 -6.88 6.46
N GLY A 141 6.81 -7.61 7.29
CA GLY A 141 6.40 -8.92 7.79
C GLY A 141 6.33 -9.99 6.70
N HIS A 142 7.19 -9.89 5.68
CA HIS A 142 7.25 -10.79 4.53
C HIS A 142 8.64 -11.39 4.35
N SER A 143 8.75 -12.49 3.61
CA SER A 143 10.05 -12.99 3.16
C SER A 143 10.54 -12.21 1.94
N VAL A 144 11.86 -12.14 1.74
CA VAL A 144 12.46 -11.53 0.53
C VAL A 144 11.95 -12.22 -0.74
N ALA A 145 11.65 -13.52 -0.69
CA ALA A 145 11.09 -14.25 -1.82
C ALA A 145 9.68 -13.74 -2.20
N VAL A 146 8.82 -13.46 -1.23
CA VAL A 146 7.51 -12.82 -1.47
C VAL A 146 7.71 -11.42 -2.03
N LEU A 147 8.69 -10.69 -1.51
CA LEU A 147 9.00 -9.34 -1.97
C LEU A 147 9.44 -9.34 -3.45
N LYS A 148 10.34 -10.22 -3.85
CA LYS A 148 10.75 -10.35 -5.26
C LYS A 148 9.62 -10.82 -6.17
N LYS A 149 8.83 -11.80 -5.72
CA LYS A 149 7.72 -12.35 -6.52
C LYS A 149 6.66 -11.29 -6.84
N ILE A 150 6.37 -10.41 -5.88
CA ILE A 150 5.27 -9.46 -5.97
C ILE A 150 5.72 -8.07 -6.43
N TYR A 151 6.91 -7.61 -6.01
CA TYR A 151 7.34 -6.22 -6.18
C TYR A 151 8.45 -6.01 -7.23
N ALA A 152 9.06 -7.06 -7.79
CA ALA A 152 10.11 -6.90 -8.81
C ALA A 152 9.66 -6.10 -10.04
N LYS A 153 8.37 -6.11 -10.37
CA LYS A 153 7.80 -5.34 -11.49
C LYS A 153 7.57 -3.85 -11.17
N CYS A 154 7.77 -3.43 -9.92
CA CYS A 154 7.47 -2.09 -9.42
C CYS A 154 8.72 -1.23 -9.16
N LEU A 155 9.91 -1.78 -9.41
CA LEU A 155 11.19 -1.13 -9.19
C LEU A 155 11.50 -0.24 -10.39
N VAL A 156 11.33 1.07 -10.24
CA VAL A 156 11.55 2.05 -11.30
C VAL A 156 12.92 2.71 -11.10
N GLY A 157 13.77 2.69 -12.13
CA GLY A 157 15.10 3.33 -12.10
C GLY A 157 16.19 2.54 -11.36
N GLU A 158 15.95 1.26 -11.07
CA GLU A 158 16.92 0.37 -10.41
C GLU A 158 18.19 0.19 -11.25
N GLU A 159 18.05 0.05 -12.57
CA GLU A 159 19.18 -0.13 -13.48
C GLU A 159 20.13 1.08 -13.49
N GLU A 160 19.58 2.30 -13.58
CA GLU A 160 20.40 3.52 -13.60
C GLU A 160 21.09 3.79 -12.27
N ARG A 161 20.46 3.46 -11.14
CA ARG A 161 21.10 3.55 -9.83
C ARG A 161 22.14 2.48 -9.61
N ALA A 162 21.90 1.26 -10.09
CA ALA A 162 22.88 0.19 -10.05
C ALA A 162 24.13 0.58 -10.86
N LYS A 163 23.95 1.16 -12.06
CA LYS A 163 25.04 1.70 -12.88
C LYS A 163 25.81 2.80 -12.14
N GLN A 164 25.11 3.76 -11.52
CA GLN A 164 25.76 4.83 -10.74
C GLN A 164 26.53 4.30 -9.53
N GLN A 165 25.99 3.33 -8.80
CA GLN A 165 26.66 2.71 -7.65
C GLN A 165 27.90 1.91 -8.08
N ILE A 166 27.82 1.21 -9.21
CA ILE A 166 28.97 0.50 -9.79
C ILE A 166 30.04 1.50 -10.23
N GLU A 167 29.68 2.57 -10.93
CA GLU A 167 30.63 3.63 -11.31
C GLU A 167 31.29 4.28 -10.09
N GLU A 168 30.52 4.54 -9.03
CA GLU A 168 31.04 5.17 -7.83
C GLU A 168 31.94 4.22 -7.02
N ALA A 169 31.62 2.93 -6.98
CA ALA A 169 32.48 1.90 -6.40
C ALA A 169 33.79 1.74 -7.19
N LEU A 170 33.71 1.78 -8.53
CA LEU A 170 34.88 1.74 -9.42
C LEU A 170 35.76 3.00 -9.34
N ARG A 171 35.21 4.15 -8.94
CA ARG A 171 36.02 5.37 -8.67
C ARG A 171 36.66 5.39 -7.29
N ARG A 172 36.17 4.59 -6.35
CA ARG A 172 36.66 4.53 -4.96
C ARG A 172 37.63 3.37 -4.71
N GLY A 173 37.81 2.47 -5.67
CA GLY A 173 38.85 1.44 -5.67
C GLY A 173 40.05 1.86 -6.50
#